data_AF-A0AAU7DQ91-F1
#
_entry.id   AF-A0AAU7DQ91-F1
#
_cell.length_a   1.000
_cell.length_b   1.000
_cell.length_c   1.000
_cell.angle_alpha   90.00
_cell.angle_beta   90.00
_cell.angle_gamma   90.00
#
_symmetry.space_group_name_H-M   'P 1'
#
loop_
_entity.id
_entity.type
_entity.pdbx_description
1 polymer ?
#
loop_
_entity_poly.entity_id
_entity_poly.type
_entity_poly.pdbx_seq_one_letter_code
_entity_poly.pdbx_strand_id
1 'polypeptide(L)' 'MASVPEEKPPRPGEALMTEAERRVAADQRAASERRKQALNLQRENILSQRTSNPARRTALAAALSEIEAQISALE' A
#
# COMPACT_ATOMS: atom_id res chain seq x y z
N MET A 1 -29.94 9.30 -0.33
CA MET A 1 -29.26 8.71 0.85
C MET A 1 -27.78 9.00 0.69
N ALA A 2 -27.23 9.94 1.47
CA ALA A 2 -25.80 10.25 1.43
C ALA A 2 -25.08 9.25 2.33
N SER A 3 -24.23 8.39 1.75
CA SER A 3 -23.35 7.53 2.53
C SER A 3 -22.37 8.42 3.29
N VAL A 4 -22.52 8.47 4.61
CA VAL A 4 -21.53 9.03 5.52
C VAL A 4 -20.25 8.20 5.35
N PRO A 5 -19.12 8.77 4.92
CA PRO A 5 -17.86 8.04 4.97
C PRO A 5 -17.60 7.71 6.44
N GLU A 6 -17.44 6.42 6.77
CA GLU A 6 -17.00 5.98 8.09
C GLU A 6 -15.66 6.65 8.40
N GLU A 7 -15.71 7.75 9.14
CA GLU A 7 -14.54 8.46 9.62
C GLU A 7 -13.98 7.64 10.78
N LYS A 8 -13.02 6.75 10.45
CA LYS A 8 -12.21 6.02 11.43
C LYS A 8 -11.77 7.01 12.53
N PRO A 9 -11.96 6.68 13.82
CA PRO A 9 -11.76 7.66 14.89
C PRO A 9 -10.35 8.27 14.82
N PRO A 10 -10.23 9.60 15.01
CA PRO A 10 -8.95 10.28 14.95
C PRO A 10 -7.99 9.64 15.92
N ARG A 11 -6.78 9.30 15.45
CA ARG A 11 -5.73 8.77 16.30
C ARG A 11 -5.43 9.80 17.41
N PRO A 12 -4.93 9.38 18.59
CA PRO A 12 -4.73 10.28 19.73
C PRO A 12 -3.93 11.56 19.46
N GLY A 13 -3.10 11.60 18.40
CA GLY A 13 -2.38 12.80 17.95
C GLY A 13 -3.11 13.71 16.94
N GLU A 14 -4.20 13.26 16.33
CA GLU A 14 -4.97 14.03 15.33
C GLU A 14 -6.00 14.96 15.97
N ALA A 15 -6.43 14.68 17.21
CA ALA A 15 -7.39 15.49 17.93
C ALA A 15 -6.88 16.92 18.22
N LEU A 16 -5.57 17.14 18.14
CA LEU A 16 -4.90 18.43 18.32
C LEU A 16 -4.53 19.12 16.99
N MET A 17 -4.78 18.48 15.85
CA MET A 17 -4.41 19.00 14.53
C MET A 17 -5.45 19.98 13.98
N THR A 18 -4.95 21.05 13.38
CA THR A 18 -5.76 21.95 12.56
C THR A 18 -6.42 21.22 11.40
N GLU A 19 -7.51 21.76 10.87
CA GLU A 19 -8.21 21.19 9.71
C GLU A 19 -7.29 21.04 8.49
N ALA A 20 -6.35 21.97 8.29
CA ALA A 20 -5.36 21.90 7.22
C ALA A 20 -4.39 20.72 7.42
N GLU A 21 -3.89 20.51 8.64
CA GLU A 21 -3.02 19.39 8.97
C GLU A 21 -3.73 18.05 8.84
N ARG A 22 -5.02 17.98 9.21
CA ARG A 22 -5.86 16.79 9.01
C ARG A 22 -6.03 16.44 7.54
N ARG A 23 -6.27 17.43 6.67
CA ARG A 23 -6.35 17.21 5.21
C ARG A 23 -5.03 16.68 4.66
N VAL A 24 -3.91 17.30 5.01
CA VAL A 24 -2.58 16.83 4.57
C VAL A 24 -2.30 15.41 5.07
N ALA A 25 -2.62 15.10 6.32
CA ALA A 25 -2.45 13.76 6.88
C ALA A 25 -3.36 12.71 6.21
N ALA A 26 -4.60 13.08 5.85
CA ALA A 26 -5.52 12.23 5.12
C ALA A 26 -5.02 11.96 3.68
N ASP A 27 -4.53 12.99 2.99
CA ASP A 27 -3.97 12.86 1.64
C ASP A 27 -2.73 11.96 1.62
N GLN A 28 -1.83 12.12 2.60
CA GLN A 28 -0.65 11.27 2.75
C GLN A 28 -1.04 9.81 2.99
N ARG A 29 -2.03 9.55 3.84
CA ARG A 29 -2.55 8.17 4.04
C ARG A 29 -3.15 7.61 2.78
N ALA A 30 -4.01 8.37 2.10
CA ALA A 30 -4.62 7.93 0.86
C ALA A 30 -3.57 7.62 -0.21
N ALA A 31 -2.46 8.36 -0.25
CA ALA A 31 -1.33 8.09 -1.13
C ALA A 31 -0.57 6.81 -0.72
N SER A 32 -0.28 6.63 0.56
CA SER A 32 0.38 5.42 1.08
C SER A 32 -0.45 4.16 0.85
N GLU A 33 -1.77 4.22 1.10
CA GLU A 33 -2.69 3.12 0.85
C GLU A 33 -2.76 2.76 -0.63
N ARG A 34 -2.88 3.76 -1.52
CA ARG A 34 -2.83 3.53 -2.97
C ARG A 34 -1.53 2.87 -3.41
N ARG A 35 -0.40 3.30 -2.84
CA ARG A 35 0.92 2.71 -3.12
C ARG A 35 0.98 1.26 -2.63
N LYS A 36 0.51 0.98 -1.42
CA LYS A 36 0.44 -0.38 -0.86
C LYS A 36 -0.44 -1.30 -1.70
N GLN A 37 -1.61 -0.81 -2.13
CA GLN A 37 -2.50 -1.56 -3.03
C GLN A 37 -1.82 -1.90 -4.36
N ALA A 38 -1.14 -0.93 -4.99
CA ALA A 38 -0.42 -1.16 -6.23
C ALA A 38 0.68 -2.23 -6.09
N LEU A 39 1.45 -2.19 -5.00
CA LEU A 39 2.49 -3.18 -4.71
C LEU A 39 1.89 -4.58 -4.45
N ASN A 40 0.78 -4.67 -3.72
CA ASN A 40 0.07 -5.94 -3.51
C ASN A 40 -0.42 -6.56 -4.82
N LEU A 41 -0.97 -5.75 -5.73
CA LEU A 41 -1.37 -6.22 -7.06
C LEU A 41 -0.17 -6.75 -7.87
N GLN A 42 0.99 -6.08 -7.80
CA GLN A 42 2.21 -6.57 -8.44
C GLN A 42 2.69 -7.90 -7.82
N ARG A 43 2.66 -8.01 -6.48
CA ARG A 43 2.98 -9.23 -5.75
C ARG A 43 2.11 -10.41 -6.22
N GLU A 44 0.79 -10.21 -6.27
CA GLU A 44 -0.15 -11.22 -6.75
C GLU A 44 0.10 -11.60 -8.21
N ASN A 45 0.37 -10.61 -9.07
CA ASN A 45 0.71 -10.88 -10.46
C ASN A 45 1.93 -11.79 -10.57
N ILE A 46 3.01 -11.51 -9.83
CA ILE A 46 4.23 -12.34 -9.84
C ILE A 46 3.94 -13.75 -9.34
N LEU A 47 3.21 -13.90 -8.23
CA LEU A 47 2.84 -15.20 -7.67
C LEU A 47 1.96 -16.04 -8.62
N SER A 48 1.15 -15.38 -9.45
CA SER A 48 0.32 -16.05 -10.46
C SER A 48 1.12 -16.57 -11.67
N GLN A 49 2.33 -16.05 -11.91
CA GLN A 49 3.13 -16.43 -13.07
C GLN A 49 3.79 -17.80 -12.85
N ARG A 50 3.56 -18.72 -13.80
CA ARG A 50 4.26 -20.01 -13.89
C ARG A 50 5.20 -19.99 -15.08
N THR A 51 6.47 -20.35 -14.87
CA THR A 51 7.48 -20.42 -15.92
C THR A 51 8.39 -21.63 -15.75
N SER A 52 8.70 -22.30 -16.86
CA SER A 52 9.69 -23.38 -16.92
C SER A 52 11.12 -22.86 -17.06
N ASN A 53 11.31 -21.59 -17.46
CA ASN A 53 12.62 -20.98 -17.66
C ASN A 53 13.28 -20.65 -16.31
N PRO A 54 14.46 -21.23 -15.99
CA PRO A 54 15.15 -20.98 -14.72
C PRO A 54 15.54 -19.51 -14.50
N ALA A 55 16.06 -18.84 -15.52
CA ALA A 55 16.47 -17.43 -15.40
C ALA A 55 15.28 -16.51 -15.10
N ARG A 56 14.15 -16.75 -15.78
CA ARG A 56 12.92 -15.99 -15.51
C ARG A 56 12.39 -16.24 -14.10
N ARG A 57 12.48 -17.47 -13.59
CA ARG A 57 12.08 -17.82 -12.22
C ARG A 57 12.91 -17.07 -11.18
N THR A 58 14.23 -17.01 -11.37
CA THR A 58 15.13 -16.25 -10.48
C THR A 58 14.79 -14.76 -10.51
N ALA A 59 14.54 -14.19 -11.68
CA ALA A 59 14.14 -12.78 -11.80
C ALA A 59 12.80 -12.50 -11.10
N LEU A 60 11.80 -13.38 -11.26
CA LEU A 60 10.51 -13.25 -10.56
C LEU A 60 10.66 -13.35 -9.04
N ALA A 61 11.53 -14.25 -8.55
CA ALA A 61 11.80 -14.37 -7.11
C ALA A 61 12.49 -13.13 -6.53
N ALA A 62 13.46 -12.55 -7.26
CA ALA A 62 14.11 -11.31 -6.86
C ALA A 62 13.11 -10.13 -6.83
N ALA A 63 12.31 -9.99 -7.88
CA ALA A 63 11.27 -8.96 -7.95
C ALA A 63 10.22 -9.12 -6.84
N LEU A 64 9.83 -10.36 -6.51
CA LEU A 64 8.93 -10.64 -5.40
C LEU A 64 9.52 -10.17 -4.07
N SER A 65 10.78 -10.51 -3.79
CA SER A 65 11.47 -10.10 -2.57
C SER A 65 11.58 -8.57 -2.46
N GLU A 66 11.81 -7.87 -3.57
CA GLU A 66 11.89 -6.42 -3.58
C GLU A 66 10.52 -5.78 -3.27
N ILE A 67 9.45 -6.28 -3.88
CA ILE A 67 8.09 -5.78 -3.63
C ILE A 67 7.67 -6.04 -2.19
N GLU A 68 7.98 -7.22 -1.63
CA GLU A 68 7.69 -7.53 -0.23
C GLU A 68 8.44 -6.58 0.72
N ALA A 69 9.70 -6.26 0.45
CA ALA A 69 10.44 -5.26 1.21
C ALA A 69 9.83 -3.85 1.11
N GLN A 70 9.36 -3.44 -0.08
CA GLN A 70 8.68 -2.16 -0.27
C GLN A 70 7.33 -2.10 0.46
N ILE A 71 6.59 -3.21 0.51
CA ILE A 71 5.33 -3.28 1.27
C ILE A 71 5.63 -3.13 2.76
N SER A 72 6.60 -3.89 3.29
CA SER A 72 6.99 -3.79 4.71
C SER A 72 7.50 -2.40 5.11
N ALA A 73 8.11 -1.65 4.19
CA ALA A 73 8.53 -0.26 4.45
C ALA A 73 7.36 0.75 4.49
N LEU A 74 6.16 0.35 4.04
CA LEU A 74 4.94 1.16 4.08
C LEU A 74 4.00 0.75 5.24
N GLU A 75 4.33 -0.31 5.98
CA GLU A 75 3.64 -0.74 7.21
C GLU A 75 4.15 -0.01 8.45
#